data_AF-A0A9N8F196-F1
#
_entry.id   AF-A0A9N8F196-F1
#
_cell.length_a   1.000
_cell.length_b   1.000
_cell.length_c   1.000
_cell.angle_alpha   90.00
_cell.angle_beta   90.00
_cell.angle_gamma   90.00
#
_symmetry.space_group_name_H-M   'P 1'
#
loop_
_entity.id
_entity.type
_entity.pdbx_description
1 polymer ?
#
loop_
_entity_poly.entity_id
_entity_poly.type
_entity_poly.pdbx_seq_one_letter_code
_entity_poly.pdbx_strand_id
1 'polypeptide(L)'
;MVAGDFNTDLGEEKRGLDHLCSECNLIDPILTTPGAADFSTYNHGKNILDYILIDQELLPTIVRCGYEAFHAHVISDHRGVYIDVDTDLFFGVDPQVLSENKQGTSSVQKLTKLGLISTTNTNI
;
A
#
# COMPACT_ATOMS: atom_id res chain seq x y z
N MET A 1 -2.83 1.50 -2.84
CA MET A 1 -1.59 2.14 -2.35
C MET A 1 -0.42 1.56 -3.11
N VAL A 2 0.51 2.41 -3.55
CA VAL A 2 1.80 2.04 -4.16
C VAL A 2 2.87 2.88 -3.47
N ALA A 3 3.98 2.28 -3.06
CA ALA A 3 5.03 2.99 -2.35
C ALA A 3 6.41 2.50 -2.77
N GLY A 4 7.39 3.41 -2.77
CA GLY A 4 8.78 3.09 -3.07
C GLY A 4 9.55 4.24 -3.72
N ASP A 5 10.73 3.91 -4.24
CA ASP A 5 11.57 4.79 -5.05
C ASP A 5 11.12 4.77 -6.51
N PHE A 6 10.67 5.91 -7.01
CA PHE A 6 10.21 6.10 -8.39
C PHE A 6 11.27 6.74 -9.28
N ASN A 7 12.42 7.15 -8.74
CA ASN A 7 13.53 7.78 -9.47
C ASN A 7 13.16 9.06 -10.27
N THR A 8 12.05 9.73 -9.93
CA THR A 8 11.56 10.95 -10.60
C THR A 8 10.83 11.85 -9.61
N ASP A 9 10.95 13.17 -9.77
CA ASP A 9 10.14 14.14 -9.02
C ASP A 9 8.70 14.22 -9.56
N LEU A 10 7.72 14.25 -8.67
CA LEU A 10 6.33 14.57 -9.03
C LEU A 10 6.24 16.00 -9.55
N GLY A 11 5.57 16.17 -10.69
CA GLY A 11 5.37 17.46 -11.37
C GLY A 11 6.45 17.79 -12.40
N GLU A 12 7.52 17.00 -12.53
CA GLU A 12 8.61 17.26 -13.47
C GLU A 12 8.26 16.86 -14.92
N GLU A 13 7.55 15.74 -15.10
CA GLU A 13 7.20 15.20 -16.41
C GLU A 13 5.69 14.97 -16.58
N LYS A 14 5.10 15.47 -17.67
CA LYS A 14 3.68 15.23 -18.01
C LYS A 14 3.32 13.76 -18.35
N ARG A 15 4.26 12.83 -18.21
CA ARG A 15 4.14 11.40 -18.54
C ARG A 15 4.80 10.58 -17.42
N GLY A 16 4.53 9.29 -17.37
CA GLY A 16 5.08 8.44 -16.31
C GLY A 16 4.32 8.64 -14.99
N LEU A 17 5.03 9.09 -13.95
CA LEU A 17 4.50 9.14 -12.58
C LEU A 17 3.34 10.14 -12.43
N ASP A 18 3.45 11.34 -13.01
CA ASP A 18 2.38 12.35 -12.94
C ASP A 18 1.10 11.87 -13.62
N HIS A 19 1.25 11.24 -14.78
CA HIS A 19 0.12 10.67 -15.52
C HIS A 19 -0.52 9.52 -14.75
N LEU A 20 0.27 8.66 -14.11
CA LEU A 20 -0.25 7.62 -13.23
C LEU A 20 -1.05 8.22 -12.06
N CYS A 21 -0.50 9.25 -11.43
CA CYS A 21 -1.16 9.92 -10.31
C CYS A 21 -2.49 10.57 -10.74
N SER A 22 -2.50 11.26 -11.89
CA SER A 22 -3.71 11.91 -12.39
C SER A 22 -4.78 10.91 -12.82
N GLU A 23 -4.41 9.83 -13.52
CA GLU A 23 -5.37 8.84 -14.02
C GLU A 23 -5.95 7.97 -12.91
N CYS A 24 -5.16 7.67 -11.87
CA CYS A 24 -5.57 6.81 -10.77
C CYS A 24 -5.97 7.56 -9.50
N ASN A 25 -6.12 8.88 -9.56
CA ASN A 25 -6.47 9.72 -8.41
C ASN A 25 -5.55 9.51 -7.20
N LEU A 26 -4.24 9.34 -7.48
CA LEU A 26 -3.24 9.07 -6.45
C LEU A 26 -2.59 10.36 -5.98
N ILE A 27 -2.35 10.43 -4.67
CA ILE A 27 -1.65 11.52 -4.02
C ILE A 27 -0.64 10.97 -3.02
N ASP A 28 0.39 11.77 -2.74
CA ASP A 28 1.22 11.56 -1.56
C ASP A 28 0.63 12.37 -0.37
N PRO A 29 0.20 11.71 0.71
CA PRO A 29 -0.48 12.38 1.83
C PRO A 29 0.42 13.40 2.53
N ILE A 30 1.74 13.22 2.50
CA ILE A 30 2.69 14.13 3.13
C ILE A 30 2.86 15.37 2.26
N LEU A 31 3.03 15.20 0.95
CA LEU A 31 3.23 16.33 0.03
C LEU A 31 1.99 17.19 -0.18
N THR A 32 0.80 16.64 0.11
CA THR A 32 -0.42 17.47 0.18
C THR A 32 -0.48 18.39 1.41
N THR A 33 0.40 18.20 2.40
CA THR A 33 0.46 19.05 3.60
C THR A 33 1.19 20.36 3.29
N PRO A 34 0.60 21.53 3.64
CA PRO A 34 1.28 22.82 3.43
C PRO A 34 2.67 22.86 4.08
N GLY A 35 3.69 23.22 3.30
CA GLY A 35 5.07 23.36 3.77
C GLY A 35 5.95 22.12 3.63
N ALA A 36 5.44 21.04 3.02
CA ALA A 36 6.22 19.81 2.80
C ALA A 36 7.36 19.95 1.76
N ALA A 37 7.50 21.05 1.04
CA ALA A 37 8.36 21.12 -0.16
C ALA A 37 9.87 21.35 0.08
N ASP A 38 10.37 21.38 1.32
CA ASP A 38 11.76 21.73 1.62
C ASP A 38 12.58 20.55 2.18
N PHE A 39 12.57 19.41 1.47
CA PHE A 39 13.44 18.27 1.77
C PHE A 39 13.75 17.42 0.53
N SER A 40 14.77 16.56 0.64
CA SER A 40 15.11 15.53 -0.34
C SER A 40 15.00 14.14 0.27
N THR A 41 14.62 13.13 -0.51
CA THR A 41 14.58 11.74 -0.03
C THR A 41 15.87 10.97 -0.32
N TYR A 42 16.71 11.50 -1.21
CA TYR A 42 18.03 10.98 -1.56
C TYR A 42 19.13 11.97 -1.13
N ASN A 43 20.14 11.49 -0.40
CA ASN A 43 21.11 12.37 0.29
C ASN A 43 22.18 13.02 -0.63
N HIS A 44 22.33 12.58 -1.88
CA HIS A 44 23.22 13.22 -2.85
C HIS A 44 22.50 14.24 -3.75
N GLY A 45 21.17 14.34 -3.64
CA GLY A 45 20.34 15.20 -4.46
C GLY A 45 19.47 16.15 -3.64
N LYS A 46 18.68 16.95 -4.37
CA LYS A 46 17.63 17.81 -3.79
C LYS A 46 16.22 17.29 -4.09
N ASN A 47 16.16 16.13 -4.73
CA ASN A 47 14.95 15.55 -5.31
C ASN A 47 14.19 14.72 -4.27
N ILE A 48 12.88 14.64 -4.47
CA ILE A 48 11.99 13.72 -3.78
C ILE A 48 11.75 12.58 -4.76
N LEU A 49 12.31 11.41 -4.47
CA LEU A 49 12.23 10.23 -5.34
C LEU A 49 11.37 9.12 -4.73
N ASP A 50 11.20 9.16 -3.41
CA ASP A 50 10.46 8.17 -2.64
C ASP A 50 9.07 8.71 -2.28
N TYR A 51 8.02 7.96 -2.60
CA TYR A 51 6.63 8.38 -2.39
C TYR A 51 5.79 7.26 -1.77
N ILE A 52 4.75 7.64 -1.02
CA ILE A 52 3.64 6.76 -0.65
C ILE A 52 2.39 7.28 -1.33
N LEU A 53 2.04 6.66 -2.47
CA LEU A 53 0.90 7.05 -3.28
C LEU A 53 -0.35 6.28 -2.86
N ILE A 54 -1.37 7.01 -2.41
CA ILE A 54 -2.68 6.46 -2.04
C ILE A 54 -3.78 7.09 -2.88
N ASP A 55 -4.88 6.36 -3.06
CA ASP A 55 -6.10 6.97 -3.57
C ASP A 55 -6.55 8.07 -2.60
N GLN A 56 -6.90 9.24 -3.12
CA GLN A 56 -7.32 10.38 -2.30
C GLN A 56 -8.47 10.06 -1.34
N GLU A 57 -9.37 9.13 -1.68
CA GLU A 57 -10.48 8.73 -0.81
C GLU A 57 -10.02 8.01 0.46
N LEU A 58 -8.79 7.49 0.48
CA LEU A 58 -8.20 6.82 1.64
C LEU A 58 -7.51 7.79 2.62
N LEU A 59 -7.43 9.09 2.32
CA LEU A 59 -6.84 10.08 3.25
C LEU A 59 -7.40 10.02 4.68
N PRO A 60 -8.72 9.88 4.91
CA PRO A 60 -9.27 9.85 6.27
C PRO A 60 -8.84 8.62 7.09
N THR A 61 -8.29 7.60 6.43
CA THR A 61 -7.82 6.37 7.09
C THR A 61 -6.39 6.52 7.63
N ILE A 62 -5.66 7.56 7.24
CA ILE A 62 -4.28 7.78 7.67
C ILE A 62 -4.26 8.32 9.09
N VAL A 63 -3.57 7.62 9.98
CA VAL A 63 -3.37 8.01 11.38
C VAL A 63 -2.11 8.86 11.52
N ARG A 64 -1.00 8.43 10.90
CA ARG A 64 0.29 9.14 10.86
C ARG A 64 1.03 8.79 9.58
N CYS A 65 1.87 9.69 9.08
CA CYS A 65 2.79 9.41 7.99
C CYS A 65 3.97 10.38 8.06
N GLY A 66 5.08 10.03 7.40
CA GLY A 66 6.21 10.94 7.32
C GLY A 66 7.43 10.37 6.63
N TYR A 67 8.38 11.27 6.37
CA TYR A 67 9.74 10.96 5.97
C TYR A 67 10.66 11.07 7.19
N GLU A 68 11.50 10.06 7.38
CA GLU A 68 12.46 10.04 8.48
C GLU A 68 13.69 10.91 8.18
N ALA A 69 14.49 11.18 9.23
CA ALA A 69 15.85 11.64 9.02
C ALA A 69 16.68 10.59 8.26
N PHE A 70 17.68 11.02 7.50
CA PHE A 70 18.67 10.09 6.94
C PHE A 70 19.32 9.29 8.06
N HIS A 71 19.50 7.98 7.83
CA HIS A 71 20.12 7.07 8.78
C HIS A 71 19.43 6.95 10.15
N ALA A 72 18.13 7.28 10.26
CA ALA A 72 17.40 7.22 11.53
C ALA A 72 17.36 5.80 12.13
N HIS A 73 16.95 4.83 11.31
CA HIS A 73 16.85 3.41 11.71
C HIS A 73 17.60 2.47 10.77
N VAL A 74 17.69 2.81 9.49
CA VAL A 74 18.39 2.03 8.46
C VAL A 74 19.49 2.91 7.85
N ILE A 75 20.70 2.36 7.75
CA ILE A 75 21.80 3.04 7.06
C ILE A 75 21.56 2.93 5.55
N SER A 76 20.96 3.97 4.98
CA SER A 76 20.67 4.10 3.56
C SER A 76 20.93 5.53 3.09
N ASP A 77 21.26 5.70 1.82
CA ASP A 77 21.29 7.01 1.14
C ASP A 77 19.89 7.54 0.80
N HIS A 78 18.85 6.71 0.99
CA HIS A 78 17.45 7.11 0.98
C HIS A 78 16.89 7.29 2.40
N ARG A 79 15.94 8.22 2.56
CA ARG A 79 15.15 8.36 3.79
C ARG A 79 14.18 7.20 3.93
N GLY A 80 13.94 6.77 5.17
CA GLY A 80 12.77 5.95 5.47
C GLY A 80 11.48 6.74 5.22
N VAL A 81 10.46 6.07 4.71
CA VAL A 81 9.10 6.62 4.59
C VAL A 81 8.14 5.68 5.30
N TYR A 82 7.19 6.23 6.06
CA TYR A 82 6.22 5.43 6.81
C TYR A 82 4.80 5.98 6.67
N ILE A 83 3.84 5.07 6.84
CA ILE A 83 2.41 5.35 6.91
C ILE A 83 1.77 4.39 7.93
N ASP A 84 1.01 4.96 8.85
CA ASP A 84 0.15 4.27 9.79
C ASP A 84 -1.29 4.49 9.34
N VAL A 85 -2.06 3.42 9.19
CA VAL A 85 -3.47 3.48 8.80
C VAL A 85 -4.38 2.86 9.86
N ASP A 86 -5.59 3.38 9.99
CA ASP A 86 -6.68 2.74 10.71
C ASP A 86 -7.17 1.56 9.84
N THR A 87 -6.92 0.33 10.30
CA THR A 87 -7.21 -0.86 9.51
C THR A 87 -8.71 -1.09 9.31
N ASP A 88 -9.55 -0.69 10.27
CA ASP A 88 -11.00 -0.88 10.15
C ASP A 88 -11.56 0.02 9.05
N LEU A 89 -11.10 1.28 9.02
CA LEU A 89 -11.48 2.23 7.96
C LEU A 89 -10.83 1.90 6.62
N PHE A 90 -9.55 1.48 6.61
CA PHE A 90 -8.80 1.22 5.39
C PHE A 90 -9.30 0.00 4.63
N PHE A 91 -9.64 -1.08 5.32
CA PHE A 91 -10.14 -2.30 4.68
C PHE A 91 -11.67 -2.32 4.59
N GLY A 92 -12.37 -1.54 5.42
CA GLY A 92 -13.84 -1.51 5.48
C GLY A 92 -14.49 -2.79 6.01
N VAL A 93 -13.67 -3.80 6.35
CA VAL A 93 -14.03 -5.10 6.92
C VAL A 93 -12.88 -5.60 7.79
N ASP A 94 -13.17 -6.53 8.70
CA ASP A 94 -12.14 -7.18 9.51
C ASP A 94 -11.04 -7.81 8.61
N PRO A 95 -9.77 -7.40 8.74
CA PRO A 95 -8.67 -7.95 7.94
C PRO A 95 -8.52 -9.47 8.04
N GLN A 96 -8.94 -10.09 9.15
CA GLN A 96 -8.94 -11.55 9.29
C GLN A 96 -9.84 -12.20 8.25
N VAL A 97 -11.02 -11.63 8.00
CA VAL A 97 -11.97 -12.12 6.98
C VAL A 97 -11.36 -12.04 5.58
N LEU A 98 -10.56 -11.01 5.29
CA LEU A 98 -9.83 -10.90 4.02
C LEU A 98 -8.74 -11.97 3.86
N SER A 99 -8.10 -12.36 4.95
CA SER A 99 -7.07 -13.41 4.95
C SER A 99 -7.62 -14.83 4.78
N GLU A 100 -8.91 -15.04 5.07
CA GLU A 100 -9.57 -16.35 5.07
C GLU A 100 -10.03 -16.83 3.68
N ASN A 101 -9.82 -16.04 2.62
CA ASN A 101 -9.98 -16.51 1.24
C ASN A 101 -8.85 -17.48 0.87
N LYS A 102 -8.89 -18.68 1.46
CA LYS A 102 -8.11 -19.84 1.03
C LYS A 102 -8.47 -20.14 -0.42
N GLN A 103 -7.57 -19.80 -1.34
CA GLN A 103 -7.58 -20.33 -2.68
C GLN A 103 -7.75 -21.86 -2.59
N GLY A 104 -8.85 -22.37 -3.16
CA GLY A 104 -9.07 -23.79 -3.38
C GLY A 104 -9.68 -24.57 -2.22
N THR A 105 -10.97 -24.35 -1.90
CA THR A 105 -11.76 -25.50 -1.45
C THR A 105 -11.93 -26.42 -2.65
N SER A 106 -11.26 -27.56 -2.65
CA SER A 106 -11.47 -28.64 -3.62
C SER A 106 -12.97 -28.84 -3.85
N SER A 107 -13.40 -28.95 -5.10
CA SER A 107 -14.81 -29.14 -5.49
C SER A 107 -15.49 -30.27 -4.70
N VAL A 108 -14.71 -31.27 -4.27
CA VAL A 108 -15.18 -32.37 -3.43
C VAL A 108 -15.67 -31.86 -2.08
N GLN A 109 -14.90 -31.03 -1.36
CA GLN A 109 -15.29 -30.50 -0.04
C GLN A 109 -16.53 -29.60 -0.12
N LYS A 110 -16.68 -28.86 -1.22
CA LYS A 110 -17.85 -28.02 -1.45
C LYS A 110 -19.11 -28.85 -1.67
N LEU A 111 -19.00 -29.96 -2.40
CA LEU A 111 -20.12 -30.87 -2.67
C LEU A 111 -20.48 -31.75 -1.45
N THR A 112 -19.51 -32.17 -0.62
CA THR A 112 -19.82 -32.87 0.66
C THR A 112 -20.56 -31.93 1.62
N LYS A 113 -20.14 -30.66 1.72
CA LYS A 113 -20.78 -29.67 2.59
C LYS A 113 -22.20 -29.30 2.13
N LEU A 114 -22.50 -29.44 0.83
CA LEU A 114 -23.84 -29.31 0.27
C LEU A 114 -24.67 -30.60 0.35
N GLY A 115 -24.12 -31.69 0.89
CA GLY A 115 -24.80 -32.99 0.99
C GLY A 115 -25.01 -33.70 -0.36
N LEU A 116 -24.35 -33.25 -1.42
CA LEU A 116 -24.50 -33.77 -2.78
C LEU A 116 -23.68 -35.06 -3.02
N ILE A 117 -22.66 -35.31 -2.20
CA ILE A 117 -21.84 -36.52 -2.23
C ILE A 117 -21.51 -36.96 -0.80
N SER A 118 -21.51 -38.28 -0.56
CA SER A 118 -21.09 -38.90 0.71
C SER A 118 -19.80 -39.67 0.48
N THR A 119 -18.77 -39.41 1.28
CA THR A 119 -17.51 -40.18 1.26
C THR A 119 -17.62 -41.36 2.21
N THR A 120 -17.65 -42.58 1.67
CA THR A 120 -17.51 -43.81 2.48
C THR A 120 -16.03 -44.05 2.76
N ASN A 121 -15.63 -43.94 4.02
CA ASN A 121 -14.29 -44.35 4.46
C ASN A 121 -14.20 -45.88 4.44
N THR A 122 -13.51 -46.43 3.45
CA THR A 122 -13.10 -47.84 3.45
C THR A 122 -11.75 -47.91 4.14
N ASN A 123 -11.74 -48.26 5.43
CA ASN A 123 -10.52 -48.68 6.11
C ASN A 123 -10.21 -50.11 5.67
N ILE A 124 -9.03 -50.33 5.06
CA ILE A 124 -8.42 -51.64 4.86
C ILE A 124 -7.18 -51.70 5.74
#